data_AF-A0A089LNL3-F1
#
_entry.id   AF-A0A089LNL3-F1
#
_cell.length_a   1.000
_cell.length_b   1.000
_cell.length_c   1.000
_cell.angle_alpha   90.00
_cell.angle_beta   90.00
_cell.angle_gamma   90.00
#
_symmetry.space_group_name_H-M   'P 1'
#
loop_
_entity.id
_entity.type
_entity.pdbx_description
1 polymer ?
#
loop_
_entity_poly.entity_id
_entity_poly.type
_entity_poly.pdbx_seq_one_letter_code
_entity_poly.pdbx_strand_id
1 'polypeptide(L)'
;MGKYKYNDKEKEINKVLKLNQMLSNEIETEMRPSREAADSAIRSGESLLKLLGYGAEVEAMNKSIKQDDKHLPYRKPVLREWDEIVEEANHAINDDVELEDILSAQEFRIAYDDLERINSEFERKVKLRKMDFQFLLIATALQTVRWILTPELGDKINKDERMSHDDKQIKAEVKRQNKEFKRKHLKSENQGGTWEVNRSERKTWMDMVFNSVPYDATKGSRDLGINLEGGYHRYKTLGHDPILGWIFGTANIMTDTITLNSFVSYRVRNMTITDEMISLPTLFAEVKDVIDYDMHCLPAALFAQGVHLKSDMYTKLGLPIPILGAFSENLSGKLYRGQYDALCLARDAKIVGTSATLAIIINMIIGLVHGMFYNKEKDGEREFFEARTRKILMYSNVIASTCNVITVCIINNPKKLDIGGLLVTISRLFTDVRFIAKLKQEFVQASLDAGMQRELAEIEALFSELSD
;
A
#
# COMPACT_ATOMS: atom_id res chain seq x y z
N MET A 1 -2.25 39.18 24.56
CA MET A 1 -2.91 38.52 23.41
C MET A 1 -2.21 37.20 23.26
N GLY A 2 -2.86 36.16 23.79
CA GLY A 2 -2.35 34.80 23.81
C GLY A 2 -2.20 34.19 22.43
N LYS A 3 -1.56 33.02 22.42
CA LYS A 3 -1.19 32.34 21.19
C LYS A 3 -2.39 31.69 20.48
N TYR A 4 -3.51 31.51 21.17
CA TYR A 4 -4.67 30.76 20.73
C TYR A 4 -5.93 31.62 20.58
N LYS A 5 -6.88 31.14 19.78
CA LYS A 5 -8.22 31.73 19.67
C LYS A 5 -9.22 30.77 20.28
N TYR A 6 -10.12 31.30 21.09
CA TYR A 6 -11.10 30.53 21.85
C TYR A 6 -12.52 30.87 21.40
N ASN A 7 -13.38 29.86 21.32
CA ASN A 7 -14.83 30.04 21.24
C ASN A 7 -15.43 30.32 22.63
N ASP A 8 -16.70 30.71 22.69
CA ASP A 8 -17.34 31.12 23.95
C ASP A 8 -17.33 30.00 25.01
N LYS A 9 -17.54 28.74 24.61
CA LYS A 9 -17.49 27.59 25.53
C LYS A 9 -16.07 27.34 26.06
N GLU A 10 -15.06 27.48 25.21
CA GLU A 10 -13.66 27.33 25.63
C GLU A 10 -13.24 28.42 26.63
N LYS A 11 -13.77 29.64 26.47
CA LYS A 11 -13.57 30.71 27.45
C LYS A 11 -14.20 30.39 28.80
N GLU A 12 -15.42 29.86 28.80
CA GLU A 12 -16.10 29.39 30.03
C GLU A 12 -15.26 28.29 30.72
N ILE A 13 -14.83 27.28 29.96
CA ILE A 13 -13.99 26.19 30.48
C ILE A 13 -12.69 26.73 31.09
N ASN A 14 -11.98 27.63 30.39
CA ASN A 14 -10.73 28.21 30.90
C ASN A 14 -10.95 28.95 32.22
N LYS A 15 -12.01 29.75 32.33
CA LYS A 15 -12.35 30.46 33.58
C LYS A 15 -12.65 29.49 34.72
N VAL A 16 -13.43 28.44 34.47
CA VAL A 16 -13.73 27.41 35.47
C VAL A 16 -12.47 26.68 35.92
N LEU A 17 -11.59 26.31 34.99
CA LEU A 17 -10.29 25.69 35.32
C LEU A 17 -9.42 26.61 36.16
N LYS A 18 -9.40 27.91 35.86
CA LYS A 18 -8.63 28.89 36.63
C LYS A 18 -9.17 29.09 38.03
N LEU A 19 -10.50 29.16 38.18
CA LEU A 19 -11.14 29.19 39.50
C LEU A 19 -10.74 27.97 40.33
N ASN A 20 -10.85 26.76 39.75
CA ASN A 20 -10.48 25.53 40.43
C ASN A 20 -9.00 25.54 40.85
N GLN A 21 -8.10 26.00 39.97
CA GLN A 21 -6.68 26.15 40.32
C GLN A 21 -6.47 27.13 41.48
N MET A 22 -7.17 28.26 41.50
CA MET A 22 -7.08 29.24 42.59
C MET A 22 -7.55 28.63 43.91
N LEU A 23 -8.69 27.94 43.92
CA LEU A 23 -9.24 27.26 45.10
C LEU A 23 -8.30 26.16 45.60
N SER A 24 -7.74 25.34 44.71
CA SER A 24 -6.75 24.33 45.09
C SER A 24 -5.50 24.94 45.72
N ASN A 25 -4.97 26.03 45.15
CA ASN A 25 -3.80 26.73 45.68
C ASN A 25 -4.08 27.38 47.04
N GLU A 26 -5.28 27.92 47.24
CA GLU A 26 -5.73 28.49 48.51
C GLU A 26 -5.79 27.40 49.59
N ILE A 27 -6.47 26.29 49.31
CA ILE A 27 -6.56 25.14 50.23
C ILE A 27 -5.17 24.60 50.56
N GLU A 28 -4.29 24.43 49.56
CA GLU A 28 -2.91 23.98 49.78
C GLU A 28 -2.16 24.95 50.69
N THR A 29 -2.34 26.26 50.48
CA THR A 29 -1.68 27.29 51.27
C THR A 29 -2.18 27.33 52.71
N GLU A 30 -3.49 27.23 52.93
CA GLU A 30 -4.09 27.19 54.26
C GLU A 30 -3.72 25.91 55.03
N MET A 31 -3.70 24.76 54.35
CA MET A 31 -3.45 23.46 55.00
C MET A 31 -1.98 23.17 55.24
N ARG A 32 -1.06 23.80 54.50
CA ARG A 32 0.38 23.54 54.57
C ARG A 32 0.98 23.65 55.97
N PRO A 33 0.72 24.70 56.79
CA PRO A 33 1.24 24.78 58.15
C PRO A 33 0.79 23.61 59.04
N SER A 34 -0.50 23.22 58.92
CA SER A 34 -1.06 22.10 59.67
C SER A 34 -0.43 20.77 59.26
N ARG A 35 -0.20 20.56 57.95
CA ARG A 35 0.49 19.37 57.43
C ARG A 35 1.94 19.32 57.90
N GLU A 36 2.68 20.42 57.78
CA GLU A 36 4.07 20.50 58.25
C GLU A 36 4.21 20.24 59.75
N ALA A 37 3.28 20.78 60.56
CA ALA A 37 3.24 20.55 61.99
C ALA A 37 2.94 19.07 62.33
N ALA A 38 1.96 18.47 61.65
CA ALA A 38 1.63 17.05 61.81
C ALA A 38 2.81 16.16 61.42
N ASP A 39 3.41 16.39 60.25
CA ASP A 39 4.58 15.64 59.78
C ASP A 39 5.77 15.80 60.73
N SER A 40 5.98 16.99 61.28
CA SER A 40 7.04 17.23 62.26
C SER A 40 6.77 16.51 63.58
N ALA A 41 5.52 16.48 64.04
CA ALA A 41 5.11 15.74 65.23
C ALA A 41 5.29 14.22 65.03
N ILE A 42 4.89 13.70 63.86
CA ILE A 42 5.08 12.29 63.48
C ILE A 42 6.57 11.94 63.49
N ARG A 43 7.42 12.72 62.79
CA ARG A 43 8.88 12.50 62.76
C ARG A 43 9.51 12.53 64.15
N SER A 44 9.04 13.44 65.02
CA SER A 44 9.53 13.54 66.40
C SER A 44 9.11 12.35 67.24
N GLY A 45 7.85 11.91 67.12
CA GLY A 45 7.32 10.72 67.79
C GLY A 45 8.03 9.44 67.35
N GLU A 46 8.22 9.26 66.05
CA GLU A 46 8.99 8.13 65.50
C GLU A 46 10.42 8.10 66.03
N SER A 47 11.08 9.26 66.10
CA SER A 47 12.44 9.39 66.63
C SER A 47 12.53 9.01 68.11
N LEU A 48 11.55 9.46 68.91
CA LEU A 48 11.47 9.12 70.33
C LEU A 48 11.25 7.61 70.54
N LEU A 49 10.30 7.01 69.80
CA LEU A 49 10.02 5.59 69.88
C LEU A 49 11.23 4.73 69.52
N LYS A 50 12.00 5.14 68.50
CA LYS A 50 13.27 4.50 68.15
C LYS A 50 14.30 4.60 69.28
N LEU A 51 14.43 5.76 69.92
CA LEU A 51 15.33 5.96 71.07
C LEU A 51 14.94 5.11 72.30
N LEU A 52 13.64 4.86 72.49
CA LEU A 52 13.12 4.02 73.57
C LEU A 52 13.24 2.51 73.29
N GLY A 53 13.80 2.11 72.15
CA GLY A 53 14.03 0.71 71.78
C GLY A 53 12.93 0.07 70.95
N TYR A 54 11.86 0.81 70.59
CA TYR A 54 10.73 0.31 69.80
C TYR A 54 10.91 0.49 68.27
N GLY A 55 12.15 0.43 67.79
CA GLY A 55 12.47 0.71 66.40
C GLY A 55 11.87 -0.30 65.41
N ALA A 56 11.83 -1.59 65.79
CA ALA A 56 11.29 -2.66 64.95
C ALA A 56 9.76 -2.55 64.79
N GLU A 57 9.07 -2.10 65.83
CA GLU A 57 7.63 -1.90 65.87
C GLU A 57 7.20 -0.71 65.03
N VAL A 58 7.97 0.39 65.05
CA VAL A 58 7.75 1.55 64.17
C VAL A 58 7.91 1.15 62.69
N GLU A 59 8.94 0.37 62.35
CA GLU A 59 9.12 -0.14 60.99
C GLU A 59 8.01 -1.11 60.56
N ALA A 60 7.49 -1.92 61.49
CA ALA A 60 6.35 -2.79 61.23
C ALA A 60 5.06 -1.99 61.00
N MET A 61 4.80 -0.94 61.79
CA MET A 61 3.65 -0.03 61.61
C MET A 61 3.70 0.70 60.27
N ASN A 62 4.86 1.25 59.91
CA ASN A 62 5.01 1.95 58.62
C ASN A 62 4.84 1.00 57.41
N LYS A 63 5.06 -0.32 57.61
CA LYS A 63 4.75 -1.34 56.60
C LYS A 63 3.26 -1.74 56.59
N SER A 64 2.58 -1.76 57.74
CA SER A 64 1.15 -2.09 57.82
C SER A 64 0.24 -0.96 57.35
N ILE A 65 0.61 0.31 57.59
CA ILE A 65 -0.15 1.48 57.12
C ILE A 65 -0.19 1.52 55.58
N LYS A 66 0.86 1.05 54.90
CA LYS A 66 0.84 0.87 53.43
C LYS A 66 -0.12 -0.20 52.92
N GLN A 67 -0.75 -0.98 53.81
CA GLN A 67 -1.66 -2.07 53.46
C GLN A 67 -3.11 -1.83 53.87
N ASP A 68 -3.41 -0.79 54.65
CA ASP A 68 -4.76 -0.55 55.20
C ASP A 68 -5.20 0.89 54.89
N ASP A 69 -5.67 1.09 53.65
CA ASP A 69 -6.23 2.36 53.13
C ASP A 69 -7.68 2.60 53.56
N LYS A 70 -8.17 1.93 54.62
CA LYS A 70 -9.59 1.98 54.95
C LYS A 70 -9.98 3.13 55.86
N HIS A 71 -10.81 3.98 55.26
CA HIS A 71 -11.78 4.90 55.87
C HIS A 71 -11.19 6.06 56.68
N LEU A 72 -10.63 7.02 55.96
CA LEU A 72 -10.76 8.43 56.36
C LEU A 72 -12.22 8.87 56.10
N PRO A 73 -12.84 9.65 57.01
CA PRO A 73 -14.20 10.17 56.81
C PRO A 73 -14.15 11.27 55.75
N TYR A 74 -14.28 10.89 54.48
CA TYR A 74 -14.38 11.84 53.38
C TYR A 74 -15.80 12.41 53.31
N ARG A 75 -15.92 13.72 53.08
CA ARG A 75 -17.20 14.30 52.66
C ARG A 75 -17.45 13.87 51.23
N LYS A 76 -18.63 13.29 50.96
CA LYS A 76 -19.00 12.89 49.61
C LYS A 76 -18.94 14.10 48.66
N PRO A 77 -18.21 14.00 47.55
CA PRO A 77 -18.21 15.05 46.54
C PRO A 77 -19.63 15.23 45.97
N VAL A 78 -20.08 16.48 45.87
CA VAL A 78 -21.41 16.85 45.39
C VAL A 78 -21.30 17.37 43.97
N LEU A 79 -22.04 16.77 43.04
CA LEU A 79 -22.14 17.28 41.67
C LEU A 79 -22.90 18.61 41.66
N ARG A 80 -22.36 19.58 40.94
CA ARG A 80 -22.95 20.91 40.74
C ARG A 80 -23.30 21.09 39.28
N GLU A 81 -24.32 21.90 39.01
CA GLU A 81 -24.71 22.24 37.65
C GLU A 81 -23.63 23.11 36.98
N TRP A 82 -23.36 22.87 35.70
CA TRP A 82 -22.29 23.57 34.97
C TRP A 82 -22.47 25.08 34.97
N ASP A 83 -23.69 25.56 34.74
CA ASP A 83 -24.00 26.99 34.65
C ASP A 83 -23.72 27.73 35.97
N GLU A 84 -23.97 27.09 37.12
CA GLU A 84 -23.67 27.67 38.43
C GLU A 84 -22.15 27.87 38.64
N ILE A 85 -21.35 26.92 38.17
CA ILE A 85 -19.88 26.97 38.26
C ILE A 85 -19.33 28.08 37.34
N VAL A 86 -19.93 28.22 36.14
CA VAL A 86 -19.57 29.29 35.20
C VAL A 86 -19.91 30.67 35.76
N GLU A 87 -21.08 30.84 36.38
CA GLU A 87 -21.45 32.10 37.04
C GLU A 87 -20.48 32.45 38.18
N GLU A 88 -20.14 31.48 39.03
CA GLU A 88 -19.15 31.65 40.10
C GLU A 88 -17.78 32.07 39.55
N ALA A 89 -17.31 31.40 38.49
CA ALA A 89 -16.04 31.72 37.85
C ALA A 89 -16.04 33.12 37.21
N ASN A 90 -17.16 33.55 36.61
CA ASN A 90 -17.31 34.90 36.07
C ASN A 90 -17.35 35.99 37.14
N HIS A 91 -17.92 35.69 38.32
CA HIS A 91 -17.90 36.63 39.44
C HIS A 91 -16.51 36.73 40.08
N ALA A 92 -15.77 35.62 40.15
CA ALA A 92 -14.43 35.58 40.73
C ALA A 92 -13.35 36.16 39.79
N ILE A 93 -13.51 36.02 38.47
CA ILE A 93 -12.48 36.35 37.47
C ILE A 93 -13.07 37.31 36.42
N ASN A 94 -12.68 38.59 36.54
CA ASN A 94 -13.15 39.68 35.68
C ASN A 94 -12.54 39.67 34.27
N ASP A 95 -11.31 39.17 34.13
CA ASP A 95 -10.57 39.17 32.87
C ASP A 95 -10.77 37.87 32.07
N ASP A 96 -10.45 37.91 30.77
CA ASP A 96 -10.39 36.71 29.94
C ASP A 96 -9.20 35.83 30.37
N VAL A 97 -9.44 34.52 30.47
CA VAL A 97 -8.43 33.53 30.89
C VAL A 97 -7.91 32.77 29.68
N GLU A 98 -6.60 32.80 29.48
CA GLU A 98 -5.89 32.05 28.44
C GLU A 98 -5.25 30.78 29.04
N LEU A 99 -4.83 29.84 28.19
CA LEU A 99 -4.19 28.60 28.67
C LEU A 99 -2.87 28.91 29.39
N GLU A 100 -2.18 29.97 28.98
CA GLU A 100 -0.95 30.48 29.58
C GLU A 100 -1.13 30.96 31.03
N ASP A 101 -2.37 31.27 31.45
CA ASP A 101 -2.69 31.63 32.83
C ASP A 101 -2.93 30.41 33.72
N ILE A 102 -3.20 29.24 33.12
CA ILE A 102 -3.58 28.00 33.82
C ILE A 102 -2.37 27.05 33.85
N LEU A 103 -1.68 26.90 32.72
CA LEU A 103 -0.63 25.92 32.53
C LEU A 103 0.76 26.55 32.65
N SER A 104 1.64 25.84 33.36
CA SER A 104 3.06 26.16 33.42
C SER A 104 3.77 25.87 32.09
N ALA A 105 4.93 26.49 31.88
CA ALA A 105 5.78 26.20 30.74
C ALA A 105 6.19 24.72 30.65
N GLN A 106 6.28 24.02 31.79
CA GLN A 106 6.59 22.60 31.83
C GLN A 106 5.42 21.74 31.33
N GLU A 107 4.18 22.07 31.69
CA GLU A 107 2.98 21.36 31.23
C GLU A 107 2.76 21.56 29.74
N PHE A 108 2.97 22.78 29.21
CA PHE A 108 2.98 22.99 27.76
C PHE A 108 4.02 22.11 27.06
N ARG A 109 5.23 22.01 27.61
CA ARG A 109 6.28 21.16 27.03
C ARG A 109 5.85 19.69 27.01
N ILE A 110 5.28 19.18 28.11
CA ILE A 110 4.78 17.80 28.17
C ILE A 110 3.71 17.56 27.09
N ALA A 111 2.77 18.48 26.90
CA ALA A 111 1.74 18.36 25.87
C ALA A 111 2.33 18.36 24.45
N TYR A 112 3.31 19.21 24.17
CA TYR A 112 4.00 19.22 22.87
C TYR A 112 4.84 17.95 22.65
N ASP A 113 5.56 17.49 23.67
CA ASP A 113 6.35 16.25 23.61
C ASP A 113 5.44 15.04 23.37
N ASP A 114 4.25 15.00 23.97
CA ASP A 114 3.28 13.92 23.75
C ASP A 114 2.72 13.94 22.32
N LEU A 115 2.38 15.12 21.80
CA LEU A 115 1.99 15.27 20.41
C LEU A 115 3.11 14.84 19.45
N GLU A 116 4.37 15.19 19.74
CA GLU A 116 5.53 14.76 18.95
C GLU A 116 5.74 13.24 19.00
N ARG A 117 5.56 12.62 20.18
CA ARG A 117 5.59 11.17 20.37
C ARG A 117 4.53 10.47 19.51
N ILE A 118 3.28 10.94 19.56
CA ILE A 118 2.16 10.39 18.76
C ILE A 118 2.48 10.52 17.26
N ASN A 119 2.96 11.69 16.82
CA ASN A 119 3.39 11.89 15.44
C ASN A 119 4.50 10.92 15.02
N SER A 120 5.50 10.73 15.87
CA SER A 120 6.63 9.81 15.63
C SER A 120 6.18 8.35 15.54
N GLU A 121 5.19 7.95 16.34
CA GLU A 121 4.57 6.62 16.27
C GLU A 121 3.84 6.42 14.94
N PHE A 122 3.05 7.40 14.51
CA PHE A 122 2.40 7.38 13.20
C PHE A 122 3.41 7.21 12.07
N GLU A 123 4.45 8.05 12.06
CA GLU A 123 5.51 8.02 11.05
C GLU A 123 6.18 6.65 10.96
N ARG A 124 6.42 6.01 12.11
CA ARG A 124 6.98 4.66 12.19
C ARG A 124 6.07 3.61 11.56
N LYS A 125 4.74 3.70 11.78
CA LYS A 125 3.76 2.77 11.21
C LYS A 125 3.66 2.87 9.68
N VAL A 126 3.74 4.09 9.15
CA VAL A 126 3.64 4.36 7.70
C VAL A 126 5.00 4.45 6.98
N LYS A 127 6.11 4.17 7.67
CA LYS A 127 7.46 4.19 7.09
C LYS A 127 7.65 3.02 6.14
N LEU A 128 8.23 3.29 4.96
CA LEU A 128 8.56 2.23 4.00
C LEU A 128 9.55 1.23 4.60
N ARG A 129 9.24 -0.04 4.44
CA ARG A 129 10.06 -1.18 4.88
C ARG A 129 10.95 -1.67 3.74
N LYS A 130 11.87 -2.60 4.04
CA LYS A 130 12.82 -3.15 3.05
C LYS A 130 12.13 -3.77 1.82
N MET A 131 11.04 -4.51 2.03
CA MET A 131 10.23 -5.09 0.95
C MET A 131 9.58 -4.00 0.10
N ASP A 132 9.02 -2.96 0.73
CA ASP A 132 8.40 -1.82 0.06
C ASP A 132 9.37 -1.11 -0.91
N PHE A 133 10.67 -1.02 -0.58
CA PHE A 133 11.68 -0.46 -1.49
C PHE A 133 11.92 -1.33 -2.74
N GLN A 134 11.78 -2.65 -2.64
CA GLN A 134 11.87 -3.55 -3.81
C GLN A 134 10.67 -3.30 -4.74
N PHE A 135 9.47 -3.16 -4.16
CA PHE A 135 8.27 -2.79 -4.91
C PHE A 135 8.38 -1.40 -5.53
N LEU A 136 8.96 -0.43 -4.82
CA LEU A 136 9.23 0.89 -5.36
C LEU A 136 10.16 0.83 -6.57
N LEU A 137 11.22 0.04 -6.53
CA LEU A 137 12.14 -0.13 -7.65
C LEU A 137 11.45 -0.76 -8.86
N ILE A 138 10.69 -1.84 -8.66
CA ILE A 138 9.92 -2.51 -9.72
C ILE A 138 8.87 -1.56 -10.29
N ALA A 139 8.10 -0.88 -9.44
CA ALA A 139 7.10 0.09 -9.86
C ALA A 139 7.73 1.23 -10.67
N THR A 140 8.87 1.76 -10.23
CA THR A 140 9.58 2.82 -10.94
C THR A 140 10.08 2.35 -12.31
N ALA A 141 10.60 1.12 -12.41
CA ALA A 141 11.00 0.55 -13.69
C ALA A 141 9.82 0.37 -14.64
N LEU A 142 8.69 -0.16 -14.18
CA LEU A 142 7.48 -0.32 -15.00
C LEU A 142 6.91 1.05 -15.42
N GLN A 143 6.87 2.02 -14.51
CA GLN A 143 6.40 3.37 -14.81
C GLN A 143 7.33 4.14 -15.76
N THR A 144 8.64 3.84 -15.79
CA THR A 144 9.55 4.42 -16.80
C THR A 144 9.44 3.74 -18.16
N VAL A 145 9.27 2.42 -18.21
CA VAL A 145 9.02 1.68 -19.46
C VAL A 145 7.76 2.18 -20.16
N ARG A 146 6.73 2.59 -19.41
CA ARG A 146 5.48 3.17 -19.93
C ARG A 146 5.68 4.19 -21.06
N TRP A 147 6.51 5.21 -20.83
CA TRP A 147 6.67 6.30 -21.80
C TRP A 147 7.63 5.98 -22.94
N ILE A 148 8.45 4.93 -22.80
CA ILE A 148 9.20 4.32 -23.90
C ILE A 148 8.24 3.60 -24.86
N LEU A 149 7.21 2.96 -24.32
CA LEU A 149 6.23 2.17 -25.08
C LEU A 149 5.10 3.00 -25.68
N THR A 150 4.88 4.23 -25.23
CA THR A 150 3.79 5.09 -25.74
C THR A 150 4.17 5.81 -27.04
N PRO A 151 3.27 5.86 -28.04
CA PRO A 151 3.51 6.58 -29.28
C PRO A 151 3.64 8.10 -29.05
N GLU A 152 4.19 8.82 -30.04
CA GLU A 152 4.42 10.26 -29.91
C GLU A 152 3.09 11.05 -29.90
N LEU A 153 3.11 12.20 -29.22
CA LEU A 153 1.98 13.13 -29.18
C LEU A 153 1.58 13.55 -30.60
N GLY A 154 0.34 13.23 -30.97
CA GLY A 154 -0.27 13.60 -32.25
C GLY A 154 -0.24 12.50 -33.31
N ASP A 155 0.33 11.33 -33.03
CA ASP A 155 0.25 10.19 -33.93
C ASP A 155 -1.20 9.71 -34.05
N LYS A 156 -1.74 9.78 -35.26
CA LYS A 156 -3.03 9.17 -35.58
C LYS A 156 -2.79 7.68 -35.79
N ILE A 157 -3.44 6.84 -34.98
CA ILE A 157 -3.53 5.40 -35.29
C ILE A 157 -4.29 5.26 -36.61
N ASN A 158 -3.57 5.03 -37.70
CA ASN A 158 -4.13 4.91 -39.03
C ASN A 158 -4.95 3.61 -39.12
N LYS A 159 -6.24 3.71 -39.45
CA LYS A 159 -7.16 2.57 -39.50
C LYS A 159 -6.82 1.61 -40.64
N ASP A 160 -6.19 2.12 -41.69
CA ASP A 160 -5.89 1.38 -42.93
C ASP A 160 -4.50 0.70 -42.90
N GLU A 161 -3.68 0.98 -41.88
CA GLU A 161 -2.39 0.32 -41.64
C GLU A 161 -2.51 -0.96 -40.79
N ARG A 162 -3.72 -1.33 -40.36
CA ARG A 162 -3.95 -2.58 -39.62
C ARG A 162 -3.93 -3.76 -40.58
N MET A 163 -2.85 -4.53 -40.55
CA MET A 163 -2.68 -5.70 -41.42
C MET A 163 -3.73 -6.78 -41.15
N SER A 164 -4.12 -7.46 -42.22
CA SER A 164 -4.95 -8.67 -42.14
C SER A 164 -4.25 -9.73 -41.28
N HIS A 165 -5.00 -10.37 -40.39
CA HIS A 165 -4.57 -11.64 -39.78
C HIS A 165 -4.20 -12.60 -40.93
N ASP A 166 -3.07 -13.30 -40.80
CA ASP A 166 -2.54 -14.26 -41.78
C ASP A 166 -1.94 -13.72 -43.09
N ASP A 167 -1.07 -12.72 -43.06
CA ASP A 167 -0.18 -12.51 -44.20
C ASP A 167 0.91 -13.61 -44.27
N LYS A 168 0.73 -14.55 -45.20
CA LYS A 168 1.66 -15.65 -45.45
C LYS A 168 3.08 -15.16 -45.73
N GLN A 169 3.24 -13.93 -46.24
CA GLN A 169 4.56 -13.35 -46.54
C GLN A 169 5.33 -12.99 -45.26
N ILE A 170 4.66 -12.51 -44.21
CA ILE A 170 5.31 -12.14 -42.95
C ILE A 170 5.71 -13.39 -42.15
N LYS A 171 4.85 -14.41 -42.09
CA LYS A 171 5.21 -15.71 -41.49
C LYS A 171 6.37 -16.37 -42.24
N ALA A 172 6.38 -16.28 -43.57
CA ALA A 172 7.48 -16.80 -44.39
C ALA A 172 8.77 -16.02 -44.16
N GLU A 173 8.72 -14.69 -44.06
CA GLU A 173 9.87 -13.82 -43.84
C GLU A 173 10.45 -13.96 -42.43
N VAL A 174 9.61 -13.99 -41.38
CA VAL A 174 10.04 -14.27 -40.00
C VAL A 174 10.68 -15.66 -39.91
N LYS A 175 10.08 -16.67 -40.55
CA LYS A 175 10.65 -18.02 -40.62
C LYS A 175 11.97 -18.05 -41.40
N ARG A 176 12.10 -17.26 -42.47
CA ARG A 176 13.32 -17.11 -43.28
C ARG A 176 14.41 -16.42 -42.48
N GLN A 177 14.11 -15.33 -41.79
CA GLN A 177 15.07 -14.59 -40.96
C GLN A 177 15.50 -15.39 -39.73
N ASN A 178 14.58 -16.11 -39.07
CA ASN A 178 14.94 -17.03 -38.00
C ASN A 178 15.87 -18.15 -38.51
N LYS A 179 15.63 -18.68 -39.73
CA LYS A 179 16.49 -19.70 -40.35
C LYS A 179 17.86 -19.14 -40.78
N GLU A 180 17.91 -17.90 -41.27
CA GLU A 180 19.17 -17.21 -41.61
C GLU A 180 19.98 -16.83 -40.38
N PHE A 181 19.34 -16.35 -39.32
CA PHE A 181 19.98 -16.03 -38.05
C PHE A 181 20.57 -17.30 -37.42
N LYS A 182 19.81 -18.41 -37.42
CA LYS A 182 20.30 -19.75 -37.05
C LYS A 182 21.53 -20.15 -37.88
N ARG A 183 21.51 -19.97 -39.20
CA ARG A 183 22.63 -20.34 -40.07
C ARG A 183 23.88 -19.46 -39.87
N LYS A 184 23.72 -18.18 -39.53
CA LYS A 184 24.84 -17.22 -39.39
C LYS A 184 25.52 -17.27 -38.03
N HIS A 185 24.79 -17.61 -36.97
CA HIS A 185 25.29 -17.60 -35.59
C HIS A 185 25.55 -19.01 -35.02
N LEU A 186 25.25 -20.08 -35.78
CA LEU A 186 25.72 -21.44 -35.48
C LEU A 186 26.80 -21.88 -36.48
N LYS A 187 28.07 -21.81 -36.06
CA LYS A 187 29.18 -22.51 -36.73
C LYS A 187 29.90 -23.45 -35.75
N SER A 188 29.90 -24.72 -36.14
CA SER A 188 30.73 -25.88 -35.72
C SER A 188 30.82 -26.27 -34.24
N GLU A 189 30.21 -27.42 -33.94
CA GLU A 189 30.74 -28.62 -33.25
C GLU A 189 31.50 -28.56 -31.91
N ASN A 190 31.93 -27.43 -31.34
CA ASN A 190 32.68 -27.48 -30.07
C ASN A 190 32.56 -26.26 -29.13
N GLN A 191 31.51 -25.45 -29.25
CA GLN A 191 31.23 -24.39 -28.27
C GLN A 191 29.74 -24.35 -27.88
N GLY A 192 29.41 -25.08 -26.81
CA GLY A 192 28.49 -24.63 -25.76
C GLY A 192 27.03 -24.31 -26.11
N GLY A 193 26.45 -24.94 -27.13
CA GLY A 193 25.03 -24.81 -27.44
C GLY A 193 24.54 -25.98 -28.28
N THR A 194 24.56 -27.18 -27.69
CA THR A 194 24.13 -28.42 -28.32
C THR A 194 22.66 -28.31 -28.77
N TRP A 195 22.42 -28.33 -30.09
CA TRP A 195 21.11 -28.74 -30.65
C TRP A 195 20.97 -30.27 -30.69
N GLU A 196 21.99 -31.00 -30.24
CA GLU A 196 21.90 -32.39 -29.83
C GLU A 196 22.01 -32.47 -28.30
N VAL A 197 21.12 -31.79 -27.59
CA VAL A 197 20.83 -32.22 -26.23
C VAL A 197 20.03 -33.50 -26.39
N ASN A 198 20.49 -34.59 -25.80
CA ASN A 198 19.59 -35.66 -25.35
C ASN A 198 18.31 -34.98 -24.86
N ARG A 199 17.16 -35.40 -25.39
CA ARG A 199 15.83 -34.81 -25.17
C ARG A 199 15.45 -34.93 -23.69
N SER A 200 16.19 -34.29 -22.80
CA SER A 200 15.78 -33.98 -21.44
C SER A 200 14.77 -32.86 -21.57
N GLU A 201 13.72 -32.94 -20.75
CA GLU A 201 12.42 -32.32 -20.96
C GLU A 201 12.38 -30.78 -20.78
N ARG A 202 13.51 -30.06 -20.95
CA ARG A 202 13.63 -28.64 -20.56
C ARG A 202 13.97 -27.70 -21.72
N LYS A 203 13.22 -26.60 -21.84
CA LYS A 203 13.37 -25.53 -22.85
C LYS A 203 14.60 -24.65 -22.62
N THR A 204 15.21 -24.19 -23.71
CA THR A 204 16.27 -23.15 -23.68
C THR A 204 15.69 -21.74 -23.86
N TRP A 205 16.45 -20.69 -23.50
CA TRP A 205 16.04 -19.31 -23.75
C TRP A 205 15.82 -19.00 -25.23
N MET A 206 16.56 -19.65 -26.14
CA MET A 206 16.35 -19.49 -27.60
C MET A 206 15.01 -20.10 -28.04
N ASP A 207 14.61 -21.23 -27.46
CA ASP A 207 13.30 -21.83 -27.73
C ASP A 207 12.16 -20.89 -27.36
N MET A 208 12.31 -20.14 -26.26
CA MET A 208 11.30 -19.18 -25.81
C MET A 208 11.16 -17.99 -26.76
N VAL A 209 12.26 -17.51 -27.36
CA VAL A 209 12.25 -16.37 -28.29
C VAL A 209 11.71 -16.76 -29.68
N PHE A 210 12.02 -17.97 -30.15
CA PHE A 210 11.79 -18.34 -31.56
C PHE A 210 10.62 -19.30 -31.81
N ASN A 211 10.12 -20.00 -30.78
CA ASN A 211 8.96 -20.89 -30.93
C ASN A 211 7.65 -20.13 -30.73
N SER A 212 6.56 -20.72 -31.20
CA SER A 212 5.21 -20.23 -30.91
C SER A 212 4.93 -20.29 -29.41
N VAL A 213 4.19 -19.31 -28.90
CA VAL A 213 3.82 -19.27 -27.49
C VAL A 213 2.80 -20.37 -27.15
N PRO A 214 2.92 -21.07 -26.02
CA PRO A 214 2.08 -22.25 -25.73
C PRO A 214 0.58 -21.92 -25.58
N TYR A 215 0.25 -20.73 -25.07
CA TYR A 215 -1.13 -20.32 -24.82
C TYR A 215 -1.93 -19.93 -26.08
N ASP A 216 -1.30 -19.96 -27.26
CA ASP A 216 -1.97 -19.91 -28.57
C ASP A 216 -2.58 -21.27 -28.98
N ALA A 217 -2.28 -22.35 -28.24
CA ALA A 217 -2.78 -23.68 -28.56
C ALA A 217 -4.30 -23.76 -28.41
N THR A 218 -5.00 -24.22 -29.46
CA THR A 218 -6.44 -24.51 -29.41
C THR A 218 -6.76 -26.00 -29.61
N LYS A 219 -5.78 -26.82 -29.98
CA LYS A 219 -5.93 -28.26 -30.18
C LYS A 219 -6.00 -28.98 -28.83
N GLY A 220 -6.83 -30.01 -28.72
CA GLY A 220 -7.06 -30.76 -27.47
C GLY A 220 -8.08 -30.12 -26.52
N SER A 221 -8.45 -28.85 -26.71
CA SER A 221 -9.35 -28.15 -25.78
C SER A 221 -10.77 -28.76 -25.74
N ARG A 222 -11.29 -29.21 -26.89
CA ARG A 222 -12.63 -29.81 -27.01
C ARG A 222 -12.78 -31.10 -26.23
N ASP A 223 -11.73 -31.92 -26.22
CA ASP A 223 -11.72 -33.22 -25.54
C ASP A 223 -11.73 -33.05 -24.01
N LEU A 224 -11.28 -31.87 -23.53
CA LEU A 224 -11.31 -31.47 -22.12
C LEU A 224 -12.58 -30.69 -21.73
N GLY A 225 -13.54 -30.53 -22.67
CA GLY A 225 -14.73 -29.71 -22.45
C GLY A 225 -14.47 -28.19 -22.43
N ILE A 226 -13.26 -27.75 -22.79
CA ILE A 226 -12.86 -26.33 -22.82
C ILE A 226 -13.13 -25.76 -24.21
N ASN A 227 -14.11 -24.88 -24.32
CA ASN A 227 -14.40 -24.21 -25.57
C ASN A 227 -13.55 -22.93 -25.74
N LEU A 228 -12.41 -23.05 -26.42
CA LEU A 228 -11.53 -21.93 -26.78
C LEU A 228 -11.96 -21.15 -28.04
N GLU A 229 -13.05 -21.54 -28.70
CA GLU A 229 -13.70 -20.74 -29.76
C GLU A 229 -12.80 -20.34 -30.95
N GLY A 230 -11.74 -21.11 -31.23
CA GLY A 230 -10.86 -20.90 -32.39
C GLY A 230 -10.14 -19.54 -32.35
N GLY A 231 -10.46 -18.64 -33.28
CA GLY A 231 -9.85 -17.30 -33.37
C GLY A 231 -10.10 -16.41 -32.15
N TYR A 232 -11.08 -16.76 -31.29
CA TYR A 232 -11.43 -15.99 -30.10
C TYR A 232 -10.78 -16.51 -28.80
N HIS A 233 -9.86 -17.48 -28.85
CA HIS A 233 -9.24 -18.05 -27.63
C HIS A 233 -8.61 -17.01 -26.70
N ARG A 234 -8.13 -15.88 -27.24
CA ARG A 234 -7.40 -14.82 -26.52
C ARG A 234 -8.11 -14.28 -25.29
N TYR A 235 -9.44 -14.14 -25.32
CA TYR A 235 -10.17 -13.62 -24.15
C TYR A 235 -10.37 -14.66 -23.03
N LYS A 236 -10.14 -15.94 -23.34
CA LYS A 236 -10.25 -17.07 -22.40
C LYS A 236 -8.91 -17.50 -21.82
N THR A 237 -7.80 -16.97 -22.34
CA THR A 237 -6.45 -17.34 -21.95
C THR A 237 -5.74 -16.12 -21.37
N LEU A 238 -5.25 -16.24 -20.13
CA LEU A 238 -4.61 -15.12 -19.44
C LEU A 238 -3.32 -14.67 -20.12
N GLY A 239 -2.69 -15.53 -20.93
CA GLY A 239 -1.50 -15.20 -21.72
C GLY A 239 -1.69 -14.06 -22.71
N HIS A 240 -2.91 -13.82 -23.22
CA HIS A 240 -3.20 -12.68 -24.10
C HIS A 240 -3.80 -11.47 -23.37
N ASP A 241 -4.02 -11.57 -22.06
CA ASP A 241 -4.48 -10.41 -21.31
C ASP A 241 -3.38 -9.34 -21.29
N PRO A 242 -3.66 -8.07 -21.67
CA PRO A 242 -2.66 -7.00 -21.69
C PRO A 242 -1.93 -6.78 -20.36
N ILE A 243 -2.50 -7.22 -19.24
CA ILE A 243 -1.98 -7.09 -17.88
C ILE A 243 -1.55 -8.45 -17.35
N LEU A 244 -2.50 -9.38 -17.25
CA LEU A 244 -2.28 -10.69 -16.65
C LEU A 244 -1.34 -11.55 -17.51
N GLY A 245 -1.20 -11.25 -18.82
CA GLY A 245 -0.27 -11.92 -19.73
C GLY A 245 1.20 -11.71 -19.38
N TRP A 246 1.57 -10.62 -18.70
CA TRP A 246 2.95 -10.44 -18.21
C TRP A 246 3.33 -11.40 -17.08
N ILE A 247 2.33 -11.92 -16.36
CA ILE A 247 2.53 -12.90 -15.29
C ILE A 247 2.30 -14.29 -15.85
N PHE A 248 1.09 -14.55 -16.35
CA PHE A 248 0.68 -15.87 -16.78
C PHE A 248 1.23 -16.21 -18.16
N GLY A 249 1.29 -15.27 -19.11
CA GLY A 249 1.87 -15.52 -20.43
C GLY A 249 3.37 -15.79 -20.37
N THR A 250 4.11 -15.02 -19.58
CA THR A 250 5.53 -15.29 -19.31
C THR A 250 5.74 -16.65 -18.62
N ALA A 251 4.96 -16.95 -17.56
CA ALA A 251 5.01 -18.26 -16.93
C ALA A 251 4.72 -19.39 -17.92
N ASN A 252 3.64 -19.25 -18.70
CA ASN A 252 3.22 -20.20 -19.72
C ASN A 252 4.28 -20.48 -20.79
N ILE A 253 5.01 -19.45 -21.25
CA ILE A 253 6.11 -19.62 -22.20
C ILE A 253 7.23 -20.45 -21.58
N MET A 254 7.57 -20.18 -20.32
CA MET A 254 8.67 -20.84 -19.60
C MET A 254 8.36 -22.31 -19.28
N THR A 255 7.10 -22.63 -18.98
CA THR A 255 6.70 -23.96 -18.47
C THR A 255 5.91 -24.82 -19.46
N ASP A 256 5.72 -24.35 -20.70
CA ASP A 256 4.87 -25.05 -21.69
C ASP A 256 3.45 -25.27 -21.18
N THR A 257 2.83 -24.22 -20.66
CA THR A 257 1.46 -24.31 -20.14
C THR A 257 0.55 -23.28 -20.78
N ILE A 258 -0.75 -23.46 -20.59
CA ILE A 258 -1.77 -22.47 -20.93
C ILE A 258 -2.60 -22.21 -19.68
N THR A 259 -2.68 -20.96 -19.24
CA THR A 259 -3.53 -20.56 -18.11
C THR A 259 -4.82 -19.94 -18.62
N LEU A 260 -5.95 -20.56 -18.26
CA LEU A 260 -7.27 -20.05 -18.59
C LEU A 260 -7.67 -18.90 -17.66
N ASN A 261 -8.66 -18.12 -18.08
CA ASN A 261 -9.29 -17.06 -17.27
C ASN A 261 -9.93 -17.55 -15.96
N SER A 262 -10.18 -18.86 -15.84
CA SER A 262 -10.57 -19.54 -14.60
C SER A 262 -9.40 -19.81 -13.64
N PHE A 263 -8.19 -19.34 -13.96
CA PHE A 263 -6.95 -19.58 -13.22
C PHE A 263 -6.49 -21.04 -13.15
N VAL A 264 -7.07 -21.89 -13.99
CA VAL A 264 -6.63 -23.27 -14.19
C VAL A 264 -5.58 -23.31 -15.30
N SER A 265 -4.46 -23.99 -15.05
CA SER A 265 -3.41 -24.17 -16.06
C SER A 265 -3.35 -25.60 -16.55
N TYR A 266 -3.04 -25.79 -17.82
CA TYR A 266 -2.86 -27.10 -18.46
C TYR A 266 -1.51 -27.18 -19.14
N ARG A 267 -0.90 -28.38 -19.18
CA ARG A 267 0.32 -28.61 -19.98
C ARG A 267 -0.01 -28.54 -21.47
N VAL A 268 0.91 -27.98 -22.24
CA VAL A 268 0.86 -27.90 -23.70
C VAL A 268 2.04 -28.67 -24.26
N ARG A 269 1.78 -29.68 -25.09
CA ARG A 269 2.82 -30.44 -25.80
C ARG A 269 2.56 -30.36 -27.29
N ASN A 270 3.56 -29.93 -28.07
CA ASN A 270 3.44 -29.76 -29.52
C ASN A 270 2.20 -28.93 -29.94
N MET A 271 1.95 -27.80 -29.25
CA MET A 271 0.77 -26.94 -29.46
C MET A 271 -0.59 -27.65 -29.31
N THR A 272 -0.63 -28.70 -28.48
CA THR A 272 -1.84 -29.43 -28.09
C THR A 272 -1.97 -29.40 -26.57
N ILE A 273 -3.12 -28.96 -26.08
CA ILE A 273 -3.45 -28.94 -24.65
C ILE A 273 -3.69 -30.37 -24.19
N THR A 274 -3.04 -30.79 -23.12
CA THR A 274 -3.23 -32.12 -22.51
C THR A 274 -4.18 -32.04 -21.31
N ASP A 275 -4.60 -33.19 -20.80
CA ASP A 275 -5.40 -33.34 -19.57
C ASP A 275 -4.59 -33.13 -18.28
N GLU A 276 -3.28 -32.87 -18.38
CA GLU A 276 -2.39 -32.59 -17.26
C GLU A 276 -2.66 -31.19 -16.70
N MET A 277 -3.49 -31.13 -15.65
CA MET A 277 -3.81 -29.90 -14.93
C MET A 277 -2.69 -29.52 -13.96
N ILE A 278 -2.30 -28.25 -13.96
CA ILE A 278 -1.22 -27.69 -13.15
C ILE A 278 -1.80 -26.60 -12.25
N SER A 279 -1.58 -26.75 -10.94
CA SER A 279 -1.97 -25.75 -9.96
C SER A 279 -1.09 -24.49 -10.08
N LEU A 280 -1.60 -23.32 -9.71
CA LEU A 280 -0.79 -22.10 -9.73
C LEU A 280 0.49 -22.18 -8.87
N PRO A 281 0.47 -22.73 -7.64
CA PRO A 281 1.70 -22.94 -6.88
C PRO A 281 2.73 -23.79 -7.63
N THR A 282 2.29 -24.88 -8.28
CA THR A 282 3.15 -25.74 -9.08
C THR A 282 3.69 -25.00 -10.30
N LEU A 283 2.86 -24.23 -11.00
CA LEU A 283 3.26 -23.41 -12.15
C LEU A 283 4.41 -22.47 -11.78
N PHE A 284 4.29 -21.74 -10.67
CA PHE A 284 5.33 -20.80 -10.24
C PHE A 284 6.57 -21.50 -9.66
N ALA A 285 6.42 -22.68 -9.06
CA ALA A 285 7.55 -23.51 -8.67
C ALA A 285 8.35 -23.96 -9.90
N GLU A 286 7.69 -24.40 -10.97
CA GLU A 286 8.35 -24.76 -12.23
C GLU A 286 9.02 -23.55 -12.90
N VAL A 287 8.39 -22.36 -12.87
CA VAL A 287 9.05 -21.13 -13.33
C VAL A 287 10.34 -20.89 -12.56
N LYS A 288 10.33 -21.07 -11.24
CA LYS A 288 11.53 -20.94 -10.40
C LYS A 288 12.59 -21.96 -10.82
N ASP A 289 12.22 -23.22 -11.04
CA ASP A 289 13.15 -24.27 -11.47
C ASP A 289 13.79 -23.95 -12.83
N VAL A 290 13.04 -23.33 -13.74
CA VAL A 290 13.55 -22.86 -15.04
C VAL A 290 14.54 -21.69 -14.87
N ILE A 291 14.27 -20.76 -13.96
CA ILE A 291 15.18 -19.64 -13.65
C ILE A 291 16.47 -20.14 -13.02
N ASP A 292 16.37 -21.04 -12.05
CA ASP A 292 17.52 -21.63 -11.37
C ASP A 292 18.41 -22.42 -12.35
N TYR A 293 17.79 -23.04 -13.37
CA TYR A 293 18.49 -23.75 -14.43
C TYR A 293 19.20 -22.81 -15.41
N ASP A 294 18.50 -21.81 -15.93
CA ASP A 294 19.07 -20.80 -16.83
C ASP A 294 18.40 -19.43 -16.63
N MET A 295 19.15 -18.51 -16.03
CA MET A 295 18.68 -17.17 -15.72
C MET A 295 18.30 -16.37 -16.98
N HIS A 296 18.77 -16.74 -18.18
CA HIS A 296 18.42 -16.09 -19.44
C HIS A 296 17.00 -16.45 -19.92
N CYS A 297 16.40 -17.52 -19.40
CA CYS A 297 15.05 -17.94 -19.78
C CYS A 297 13.97 -16.92 -19.39
N LEU A 298 14.08 -16.30 -18.21
CA LEU A 298 13.13 -15.27 -17.77
C LEU A 298 13.11 -14.03 -18.68
N PRO A 299 14.25 -13.36 -18.96
CA PRO A 299 14.26 -12.22 -19.88
C PRO A 299 13.87 -12.63 -21.31
N ALA A 300 14.21 -13.84 -21.76
CA ALA A 300 13.78 -14.37 -23.06
C ALA A 300 12.25 -14.56 -23.15
N ALA A 301 11.63 -15.13 -22.11
CA ALA A 301 10.19 -15.31 -22.04
C ALA A 301 9.43 -13.98 -21.90
N LEU A 302 9.97 -13.02 -21.15
CA LEU A 302 9.43 -11.65 -21.06
C LEU A 302 9.51 -10.95 -22.42
N PHE A 303 10.63 -11.08 -23.13
CA PHE A 303 10.78 -10.54 -24.48
C PHE A 303 9.79 -11.18 -25.46
N ALA A 304 9.69 -12.50 -25.47
CA ALA A 304 8.76 -13.24 -26.30
C ALA A 304 7.29 -12.84 -26.02
N GLN A 305 6.94 -12.71 -24.74
CA GLN A 305 5.62 -12.22 -24.31
C GLN A 305 5.33 -10.81 -24.84
N GLY A 306 6.29 -9.89 -24.70
CA GLY A 306 6.14 -8.51 -25.19
C GLY A 306 5.99 -8.43 -26.71
N VAL A 307 6.78 -9.21 -27.46
CA VAL A 307 6.66 -9.32 -28.92
C VAL A 307 5.31 -9.90 -29.31
N HIS A 308 4.85 -10.94 -28.61
CA HIS A 308 3.58 -11.60 -28.89
C HIS A 308 2.38 -10.66 -28.67
N LEU A 309 2.28 -10.03 -27.49
CA LEU A 309 1.24 -9.05 -27.19
C LEU A 309 1.26 -7.87 -28.18
N LYS A 310 2.45 -7.39 -28.55
CA LYS A 310 2.58 -6.31 -29.54
C LYS A 310 2.06 -6.76 -30.91
N SER A 311 2.37 -7.98 -31.34
CA SER A 311 1.89 -8.51 -32.62
C SER A 311 0.36 -8.66 -32.63
N ASP A 312 -0.22 -9.12 -31.52
CA ASP A 312 -1.66 -9.31 -31.37
C ASP A 312 -2.45 -8.01 -31.30
N MET A 313 -1.90 -7.00 -30.63
CA MET A 313 -2.49 -5.67 -30.47
C MET A 313 -2.83 -5.00 -31.82
N TYR A 314 -2.07 -5.30 -32.87
CA TYR A 314 -2.28 -4.72 -34.21
C TYR A 314 -3.07 -5.62 -35.17
N THR A 315 -3.53 -6.79 -34.72
CA THR A 315 -4.38 -7.66 -35.53
C THR A 315 -5.83 -7.16 -35.56
N LYS A 316 -6.61 -7.60 -36.57
CA LYS A 316 -8.05 -7.27 -36.69
C LYS A 316 -8.90 -7.61 -35.45
N LEU A 317 -8.50 -8.60 -34.66
CA LEU A 317 -9.18 -9.00 -33.42
C LEU A 317 -8.66 -8.25 -32.18
N GLY A 318 -7.45 -7.68 -32.25
CA GLY A 318 -6.84 -6.97 -31.13
C GLY A 318 -6.54 -7.86 -29.93
N LEU A 319 -6.44 -7.22 -28.76
CA LEU A 319 -6.30 -7.86 -27.46
C LEU A 319 -7.59 -7.69 -26.63
N PRO A 320 -7.93 -8.66 -25.77
CA PRO A 320 -9.08 -8.52 -24.88
C PRO A 320 -8.93 -7.33 -23.93
N ILE A 321 -10.05 -6.80 -23.44
CA ILE A 321 -10.03 -5.77 -22.41
C ILE A 321 -9.24 -6.28 -21.20
N PRO A 322 -8.24 -5.54 -20.72
CA PRO A 322 -7.39 -6.00 -19.62
C PRO A 322 -8.22 -6.41 -18.41
N ILE A 323 -7.85 -7.54 -17.80
CA ILE A 323 -8.42 -8.11 -16.58
C ILE A 323 -9.87 -8.60 -16.73
N LEU A 324 -10.64 -8.11 -17.70
CA LEU A 324 -12.07 -8.38 -17.81
C LEU A 324 -12.39 -9.86 -18.04
N GLY A 325 -11.53 -10.60 -18.75
CA GLY A 325 -11.69 -12.04 -18.96
C GLY A 325 -11.69 -12.84 -17.66
N ALA A 326 -10.89 -12.42 -16.67
CA ALA A 326 -10.78 -13.06 -15.36
C ALA A 326 -11.96 -12.74 -14.42
N PHE A 327 -12.59 -11.58 -14.58
CA PHE A 327 -13.74 -11.14 -13.76
C PHE A 327 -15.09 -11.52 -14.37
N SER A 328 -15.21 -11.46 -15.70
CA SER A 328 -16.45 -11.75 -16.42
C SER A 328 -16.18 -12.26 -17.83
N GLU A 329 -16.11 -13.57 -18.00
CA GLU A 329 -15.96 -14.20 -19.31
C GLU A 329 -17.09 -13.82 -20.27
N ASN A 330 -18.34 -13.75 -19.80
CA ASN A 330 -19.51 -13.44 -20.63
C ASN A 330 -19.42 -12.01 -21.20
N LEU A 331 -19.07 -11.05 -20.36
CA LEU A 331 -18.94 -9.65 -20.76
C LEU A 331 -17.70 -9.43 -21.64
N SER A 332 -16.57 -10.05 -21.27
CA SER A 332 -15.34 -10.05 -22.06
C SER A 332 -15.58 -10.63 -23.46
N GLY A 333 -16.22 -11.79 -23.55
CA GLY A 333 -16.56 -12.43 -24.82
C GLY A 333 -17.53 -11.60 -25.67
N LYS A 334 -18.56 -10.99 -25.09
CA LYS A 334 -19.51 -10.12 -25.81
C LYS A 334 -18.81 -8.88 -26.40
N LEU A 335 -17.97 -8.21 -25.62
CA LEU A 335 -17.25 -7.02 -26.06
C LEU A 335 -16.17 -7.37 -27.10
N TYR A 336 -15.41 -8.43 -26.86
CA TYR A 336 -14.36 -8.88 -27.77
C TYR A 336 -14.93 -9.37 -29.13
N ARG A 337 -16.04 -10.11 -29.14
CA ARG A 337 -16.77 -10.48 -30.38
C ARG A 337 -17.40 -9.27 -31.07
N GLY A 338 -17.81 -8.26 -30.31
CA GLY A 338 -18.27 -6.96 -30.81
C GLY A 338 -17.15 -6.08 -31.36
N GLN A 339 -15.92 -6.60 -31.49
CA GLN A 339 -14.72 -5.86 -31.92
C GLN A 339 -14.38 -4.66 -31.01
N TYR A 340 -14.81 -4.72 -29.75
CA TYR A 340 -14.46 -3.77 -28.71
C TYR A 340 -13.28 -4.33 -27.91
N ASP A 341 -12.07 -4.00 -28.37
CA ASP A 341 -10.80 -4.49 -27.84
C ASP A 341 -10.15 -3.51 -26.83
N ALA A 342 -8.99 -3.87 -26.27
CA ALA A 342 -8.24 -3.01 -25.35
C ALA A 342 -7.92 -1.62 -25.94
N LEU A 343 -7.71 -1.53 -27.25
CA LEU A 343 -7.47 -0.25 -27.93
C LEU A 343 -8.75 0.57 -28.10
N CYS A 344 -9.91 -0.06 -28.27
CA CYS A 344 -11.21 0.61 -28.27
C CYS A 344 -11.56 1.15 -26.88
N LEU A 345 -11.29 0.40 -25.82
CA LEU A 345 -11.41 0.92 -24.44
C LEU A 345 -10.45 2.11 -24.21
N ALA A 346 -9.18 1.97 -24.61
CA ALA A 346 -8.20 3.05 -24.51
C ALA A 346 -8.57 4.28 -25.36
N ARG A 347 -9.22 4.05 -26.51
CA ARG A 347 -9.75 5.10 -27.39
C ARG A 347 -10.99 5.76 -26.80
N ASP A 348 -11.90 5.02 -26.18
CA ASP A 348 -13.12 5.61 -25.64
C ASP A 348 -12.86 6.26 -24.27
N ALA A 349 -11.78 5.87 -23.60
CA ALA A 349 -11.15 6.61 -22.51
C ALA A 349 -10.44 7.91 -22.98
N LYS A 350 -10.57 8.34 -24.25
CA LYS A 350 -9.91 9.50 -24.91
C LYS A 350 -9.96 10.85 -24.21
N ILE A 351 -10.64 10.99 -23.09
CA ILE A 351 -10.51 12.18 -22.24
C ILE A 351 -9.13 12.16 -21.52
N VAL A 352 -8.49 10.99 -21.37
CA VAL A 352 -7.21 10.82 -20.68
C VAL A 352 -6.32 9.88 -21.51
N GLY A 353 -5.26 10.39 -22.17
CA GLY A 353 -4.50 9.66 -23.20
C GLY A 353 -3.89 8.29 -22.80
N THR A 354 -3.50 7.47 -23.79
CA THR A 354 -3.01 6.07 -23.66
C THR A 354 -1.99 5.84 -22.53
N SER A 355 -1.12 6.82 -22.27
CA SER A 355 -0.13 6.71 -21.22
C SER A 355 -0.72 6.83 -19.81
N ALA A 356 -1.83 7.56 -19.62
CA ALA A 356 -2.57 7.57 -18.35
C ALA A 356 -3.18 6.19 -18.04
N THR A 357 -3.74 5.54 -19.06
CA THR A 357 -4.28 4.18 -18.92
C THR A 357 -3.21 3.20 -18.48
N LEU A 358 -2.04 3.21 -19.13
CA LEU A 358 -0.91 2.36 -18.75
C LEU A 358 -0.41 2.67 -17.33
N ALA A 359 -0.36 3.96 -16.94
CA ALA A 359 0.03 4.36 -15.59
C ALA A 359 -0.93 3.80 -14.52
N ILE A 360 -2.25 3.90 -14.76
CA ILE A 360 -3.29 3.36 -13.89
C ILE A 360 -3.19 1.85 -13.77
N ILE A 361 -2.96 1.17 -14.90
CA ILE A 361 -2.78 -0.28 -14.97
C ILE A 361 -1.57 -0.72 -14.14
N ILE A 362 -0.41 -0.09 -14.35
CA ILE A 362 0.80 -0.40 -13.57
C ILE A 362 0.54 -0.16 -12.08
N ASN A 363 -0.13 0.95 -11.74
CA ASN A 363 -0.49 1.24 -10.35
C ASN A 363 -1.41 0.17 -9.75
N MET A 364 -2.37 -0.33 -10.53
CA MET A 364 -3.28 -1.40 -10.10
C MET A 364 -2.52 -2.70 -9.85
N ILE A 365 -1.64 -3.11 -10.77
CA ILE A 365 -0.81 -4.31 -10.61
C ILE A 365 0.06 -4.19 -9.36
N ILE A 366 0.80 -3.09 -9.21
CA ILE A 366 1.67 -2.88 -8.06
C ILE A 366 0.86 -2.86 -6.76
N GLY A 367 -0.30 -2.19 -6.75
CA GLY A 367 -1.17 -2.14 -5.58
C GLY A 367 -1.71 -3.51 -5.17
N LEU A 368 -2.15 -4.33 -6.14
CA LEU A 368 -2.63 -5.69 -5.90
C LEU A 368 -1.51 -6.60 -5.42
N VAL A 369 -0.39 -6.65 -6.14
CA VAL A 369 0.73 -7.53 -5.81
C VAL A 369 1.31 -7.14 -4.44
N HIS A 370 1.58 -5.86 -4.18
CA HIS A 370 2.03 -5.42 -2.86
C HIS A 370 1.01 -5.75 -1.78
N GLY A 371 -0.29 -5.59 -2.08
CA GLY A 371 -1.41 -5.92 -1.18
C GLY A 371 -1.46 -7.39 -0.74
N MET A 372 -0.93 -8.32 -1.55
CA MET A 372 -0.82 -9.75 -1.23
C MET A 372 0.24 -10.05 -0.17
N PHE A 373 1.20 -9.15 0.05
CA PHE A 373 2.27 -9.30 1.05
C PHE A 373 1.88 -8.74 2.43
N TYR A 374 0.65 -8.25 2.59
CA TYR A 374 0.16 -7.78 3.87
C TYR A 374 0.05 -8.90 4.89
N ASN A 375 0.55 -8.63 6.09
CA ASN A 375 0.43 -9.52 7.22
C ASN A 375 -0.01 -8.72 8.45
N LYS A 376 -1.19 -9.04 9.02
CA LYS A 376 -1.78 -8.32 10.16
C LYS A 376 -0.84 -8.26 11.38
N GLU A 377 -0.11 -9.32 11.69
CA GLU A 377 0.79 -9.37 12.85
C GLU A 377 2.00 -8.45 12.67
N LYS A 378 2.54 -8.37 11.45
CA LYS A 378 3.72 -7.55 11.14
C LYS A 378 3.37 -6.11 10.85
N ASP A 379 2.21 -5.88 10.23
CA ASP A 379 1.85 -4.61 9.60
C ASP A 379 0.79 -3.82 10.36
N GLY A 380 0.11 -4.45 11.33
CA GLY A 380 -0.95 -3.81 12.11
C GLY A 380 -2.23 -3.65 11.29
N GLU A 381 -2.92 -2.54 11.49
CA GLU A 381 -4.14 -2.21 10.76
C GLU A 381 -3.88 -2.01 9.25
N ARG A 382 -4.90 -2.35 8.46
CA ARG A 382 -4.80 -2.38 7.00
C ARG A 382 -4.54 -1.00 6.41
N GLU A 383 -5.05 0.08 7.00
CA GLU A 383 -4.83 1.44 6.50
C GLU A 383 -3.35 1.85 6.56
N PHE A 384 -2.57 1.39 7.55
CA PHE A 384 -1.13 1.71 7.62
C PHE A 384 -0.36 1.01 6.49
N PHE A 385 -0.73 -0.23 6.15
CA PHE A 385 -0.16 -0.92 4.99
C PHE A 385 -0.57 -0.26 3.67
N GLU A 386 -1.83 0.18 3.57
CA GLU A 386 -2.32 0.93 2.42
C GLU A 386 -1.57 2.26 2.26
N ALA A 387 -1.27 2.97 3.35
CA ALA A 387 -0.46 4.19 3.32
C ALA A 387 0.93 3.94 2.73
N ARG A 388 1.58 2.81 3.04
CA ARG A 388 2.87 2.42 2.43
C ARG A 388 2.72 2.08 0.95
N THR A 389 1.66 1.36 0.59
CA THR A 389 1.32 1.05 -0.82
C THR A 389 1.16 2.33 -1.63
N ARG A 390 0.39 3.30 -1.11
CA ARG A 390 0.17 4.60 -1.74
C ARG A 390 1.46 5.40 -1.88
N LYS A 391 2.35 5.38 -0.88
CA LYS A 391 3.70 5.97 -0.99
C LYS A 391 4.52 5.36 -2.13
N ILE A 392 4.50 4.03 -2.30
CA ILE A 392 5.17 3.35 -3.41
C ILE A 392 4.63 3.85 -4.77
N LEU A 393 3.31 3.88 -4.92
CA LEU A 393 2.66 4.33 -6.15
C LEU A 393 2.96 5.80 -6.43
N MET A 394 2.86 6.66 -5.43
CA MET A 394 3.15 8.09 -5.54
C MET A 394 4.61 8.33 -5.93
N TYR A 395 5.57 7.75 -5.21
CA TYR A 395 7.00 7.93 -5.49
C TYR A 395 7.41 7.39 -6.85
N SER A 396 6.94 6.21 -7.25
CA SER A 396 7.25 5.64 -8.57
C SER A 396 6.73 6.51 -9.71
N ASN A 397 5.51 7.06 -9.60
CA ASN A 397 4.96 7.99 -10.60
C ASN A 397 5.73 9.31 -10.64
N VAL A 398 6.09 9.90 -9.48
CA VAL A 398 6.87 11.13 -9.40
C VAL A 398 8.25 10.95 -10.05
N ILE A 399 8.96 9.87 -9.71
CA ILE A 399 10.27 9.57 -10.28
C ILE A 399 10.16 9.38 -11.79
N ALA A 400 9.24 8.53 -12.26
CA ALA A 400 9.08 8.24 -13.68
C ALA A 400 8.72 9.48 -14.51
N SER A 401 7.80 10.31 -14.01
CA SER A 401 7.39 11.55 -14.67
C SER A 401 8.50 12.59 -14.69
N THR A 402 9.26 12.72 -13.60
CA THR A 402 10.43 13.62 -13.55
C THR A 402 11.49 13.18 -14.55
N CYS A 403 11.79 11.87 -14.62
CA CYS A 403 12.71 11.32 -15.61
C CYS A 403 12.24 11.55 -17.05
N ASN A 404 10.94 11.41 -17.33
CA ASN A 404 10.38 11.69 -18.66
C ASN A 404 10.55 13.17 -19.03
N VAL A 405 10.22 14.11 -18.13
CA VAL A 405 10.39 15.55 -18.35
C VAL A 405 11.85 15.88 -18.65
N ILE A 406 12.79 15.39 -17.83
CA ILE A 406 14.24 15.58 -18.05
C ILE A 406 14.65 15.04 -19.42
N THR A 407 14.21 13.84 -19.77
CA THR A 407 14.55 13.20 -21.05
C THR A 407 14.03 14.00 -22.25
N VAL A 408 12.80 14.50 -22.17
CA VAL A 408 12.20 15.37 -23.20
C VAL A 408 13.00 16.65 -23.39
N CYS A 409 13.44 17.27 -22.29
CA CYS A 409 14.29 18.46 -22.33
C CYS A 409 15.66 18.17 -22.97
N ILE A 410 16.30 17.03 -22.66
CA ILE A 410 17.61 16.65 -23.24
C ILE A 410 17.50 16.38 -24.74
N ILE A 411 16.46 15.65 -25.16
CA ILE A 411 16.25 15.26 -26.56
C ILE A 411 15.65 16.41 -27.40
N ASN A 412 15.19 17.49 -26.76
CA ASN A 412 14.49 18.62 -27.40
C ASN A 412 13.29 18.19 -28.26
N ASN A 413 12.61 17.09 -27.87
CA ASN A 413 11.42 16.60 -28.57
C ASN A 413 10.19 16.64 -27.65
N PRO A 414 9.40 17.73 -27.66
CA PRO A 414 8.22 17.85 -26.79
C PRO A 414 7.13 16.82 -27.10
N LYS A 415 7.17 16.15 -28.27
CA LYS A 415 6.20 15.10 -28.61
C LYS A 415 6.41 13.79 -27.84
N LYS A 416 7.55 13.63 -27.17
CA LYS A 416 7.85 12.49 -26.28
C LYS A 416 7.34 12.68 -24.84
N LEU A 417 6.67 13.80 -24.56
CA LEU A 417 6.16 14.09 -23.23
C LEU A 417 5.00 13.17 -22.85
N ASP A 418 5.13 12.53 -21.70
CA ASP A 418 4.14 11.63 -21.14
C ASP A 418 3.05 12.42 -20.38
N ILE A 419 2.16 13.07 -21.13
CA ILE A 419 1.09 13.91 -20.55
C ILE A 419 0.14 13.07 -19.68
N GLY A 420 -0.25 11.89 -20.13
CA GLY A 420 -1.15 11.03 -19.37
C GLY A 420 -0.55 10.53 -18.05
N GLY A 421 0.74 10.17 -18.07
CA GLY A 421 1.50 9.81 -16.88
C GLY A 421 1.68 10.97 -15.91
N LEU A 422 1.91 12.19 -16.41
CA LEU A 422 1.98 13.41 -15.61
C LEU A 422 0.64 13.70 -14.92
N LEU A 423 -0.49 13.59 -15.63
CA LEU A 423 -1.82 13.76 -15.04
C LEU A 423 -2.09 12.75 -13.92
N VAL A 424 -1.73 11.48 -14.13
CA VAL A 424 -1.85 10.44 -13.09
C VAL A 424 -0.95 10.75 -11.90
N THR A 425 0.27 11.24 -12.14
CA THR A 425 1.20 11.66 -11.08
C THR A 425 0.62 12.79 -10.23
N ILE A 426 0.09 13.84 -10.86
CA ILE A 426 -0.56 14.96 -10.18
C ILE A 426 -1.74 14.45 -9.36
N SER A 427 -2.61 13.64 -9.96
CA SER A 427 -3.77 13.05 -9.27
C SER A 427 -3.34 12.26 -8.03
N ARG A 428 -2.32 11.39 -8.14
CA ARG A 428 -1.79 10.62 -7.01
C ARG A 428 -1.19 11.50 -5.92
N LEU A 429 -0.41 12.53 -6.28
CA LEU A 429 0.12 13.50 -5.31
C LEU A 429 -1.00 14.13 -4.47
N PHE A 430 -2.13 14.49 -5.07
CA PHE A 430 -3.27 15.01 -4.32
C PHE A 430 -4.00 13.92 -3.53
N THR A 431 -4.36 12.79 -4.15
CA THR A 431 -5.20 11.78 -3.51
C THR A 431 -4.49 11.02 -2.40
N ASP A 432 -3.21 10.67 -2.61
CA ASP A 432 -2.46 9.84 -1.67
C ASP A 432 -1.96 10.66 -0.47
N VAL A 433 -1.54 11.91 -0.68
CA VAL A 433 -1.21 12.83 0.43
C VAL A 433 -2.47 13.11 1.27
N ARG A 434 -3.62 13.36 0.64
CA ARG A 434 -4.88 13.56 1.36
C ARG A 434 -5.27 12.34 2.20
N PHE A 435 -5.11 11.13 1.64
CA PHE A 435 -5.38 9.89 2.38
C PHE A 435 -4.45 9.77 3.60
N ILE A 436 -3.15 9.95 3.43
CA ILE A 436 -2.17 9.83 4.52
C ILE A 436 -2.40 10.92 5.58
N ALA A 437 -2.77 12.13 5.18
CA ALA A 437 -3.10 13.21 6.10
C ALA A 437 -4.38 12.91 6.91
N LYS A 438 -5.43 12.39 6.27
CA LYS A 438 -6.65 11.95 6.96
C LYS A 438 -6.36 10.85 7.96
N LEU A 439 -5.59 9.83 7.55
CA LEU A 439 -5.19 8.73 8.42
C LEU A 439 -4.33 9.23 9.60
N LYS A 440 -3.45 10.21 9.37
CA LYS A 440 -2.67 10.85 10.44
C LYS A 440 -3.58 11.56 11.44
N GLN A 441 -4.54 12.33 10.95
CA GLN A 441 -5.50 13.05 11.79
C GLN A 441 -6.32 12.08 12.65
N GLU A 442 -6.86 11.03 12.04
CA GLU A 442 -7.63 9.98 12.74
C GLU A 442 -6.78 9.28 13.80
N PHE A 443 -5.53 8.96 13.49
CA PHE A 443 -4.60 8.34 14.43
C PHE A 443 -4.26 9.25 15.62
N VAL A 444 -3.99 10.53 15.37
CA VAL A 444 -3.70 11.52 16.42
C VAL A 444 -4.92 11.68 17.32
N GLN A 445 -6.11 11.87 16.74
CA GLN A 445 -7.35 12.02 17.50
C GLN A 445 -7.61 10.78 18.38
N ALA A 446 -7.54 9.58 17.81
CA ALA A 446 -7.77 8.35 18.55
C ALA A 446 -6.75 8.16 19.69
N SER A 447 -5.51 8.58 19.50
CA SER A 447 -4.47 8.51 20.55
C SER A 447 -4.74 9.48 21.68
N LEU A 448 -5.18 10.71 21.37
CA LEU A 448 -5.56 11.72 22.36
C LEU A 448 -6.83 11.30 23.12
N ASP A 449 -7.84 10.80 22.41
CA ASP A 449 -9.10 10.33 23.01
C ASP A 449 -8.84 9.16 23.98
N ALA A 450 -7.98 8.22 23.61
CA ALA A 450 -7.60 7.11 24.48
C ALA A 450 -6.84 7.58 25.74
N GLY A 451 -6.03 8.64 25.63
CA GLY A 451 -5.41 9.29 26.78
C GLY A 451 -6.46 9.92 27.70
N MET A 452 -7.36 10.72 27.14
CA MET A 452 -8.44 11.38 27.88
C MET A 452 -9.38 10.39 28.57
N GLN A 453 -9.73 9.27 27.92
CA GLN A 453 -10.55 8.22 28.53
C GLN A 453 -9.87 7.58 29.75
N ARG A 454 -8.54 7.45 29.73
CA ARG A 454 -7.80 6.93 30.88
C ARG A 454 -7.90 7.88 32.07
N GLU A 455 -7.66 9.17 31.84
CA GLU A 455 -7.77 10.20 32.89
C GLU A 455 -9.19 10.28 33.46
N LEU A 456 -10.22 10.21 32.59
CA LEU A 456 -11.62 10.19 33.04
C LEU A 456 -11.94 8.96 33.90
N ALA A 457 -11.43 7.78 33.53
CA ALA A 457 -11.63 6.56 34.32
C ALA A 457 -10.92 6.64 35.68
N GLU A 458 -9.74 7.27 35.76
CA GLU A 458 -9.06 7.51 37.03
C GLU A 458 -9.84 8.48 37.93
N ILE A 459 -10.40 9.56 37.37
CA ILE A 459 -11.26 10.49 38.11
C ILE A 459 -12.53 9.78 38.61
N GLU A 460 -13.17 8.94 37.79
CA GLU A 460 -14.36 8.18 38.18
C GLU A 460 -14.06 7.16 39.28
N ALA A 461 -12.89 6.51 39.23
CA ALA A 461 -12.42 5.63 40.29
C ALA A 461 -12.22 6.39 41.61
N LEU A 462 -11.53 7.53 41.59
CA LEU A 462 -11.34 8.39 42.76
C LEU A 462 -12.68 8.88 43.33
N PHE A 463 -13.62 9.28 42.47
CA PHE A 463 -14.95 9.70 42.90
C PHE A 463 -15.71 8.56 43.58
N SER A 464 -15.61 7.35 43.04
CA SER A 464 -16.24 6.15 43.62
C SER A 464 -15.64 5.81 44.98
N GLU A 465 -14.31 5.83 45.11
CA GLU A 465 -13.61 5.60 46.39
C GLU A 465 -13.97 6.63 47.47
N LEU A 466 -14.21 7.89 47.09
CA LEU A 466 -14.64 8.95 48.01
C LEU A 466 -16.15 8.92 48.33
N SER A 467 -16.93 8.15 47.57
CA SER A 467 -18.38 8.04 47.71
C SER A 467 -18.81 6.86 48.59
N ASP A 468 -17.96 5.85 48.74
CA ASP A 468 -18.12 4.67 49.60
C ASP A 468 -17.55 4.90 51.00
#